data_AF-A0A933VYY2-F1
#
_entry.id   AF-A0A933VYY2-F1
#
_cell.length_a   1.000
_cell.length_b   1.000
_cell.length_c   1.000
_cell.angle_alpha   90.00
_cell.angle_beta   90.00
_cell.angle_gamma   90.00
#
_symmetry.space_group_name_H-M   'P 1'
#
loop_
_entity.id
_entity.type
_entity.pdbx_description
1 polymer ?
#
loop_
_entity_poly.entity_id
_entity_poly.type
_entity_poly.pdbx_seq_one_letter_code
_entity_poly.pdbx_strand_id
1 'polypeptide(L)'
;MHDTNRQARRGWVPLLVVFVAVALNVASAVTLKTLADLERVSLWLLVGAVAFVAGLNCLRFLVWGVAHKKYPLSLSYPLSSMFFPLMLGVSYLYGDPVRLTQVAGTGLITLGVLWMALRVKS
;
A
#
# COMPACT_ATOMS: atom_id res chain seq x y z
N MET A 1 -7.01 -35.37 -15.88
CA MET A 1 -7.87 -34.55 -15.00
C MET A 1 -7.06 -34.08 -13.78
N HIS A 2 -5.95 -33.36 -14.00
CA HIS A 2 -4.94 -33.10 -12.95
C HIS A 2 -4.36 -31.67 -12.95
N ASP A 3 -4.98 -30.70 -13.65
CA ASP A 3 -4.41 -29.35 -13.84
C ASP A 3 -5.16 -28.19 -13.18
N THR A 4 -6.34 -28.43 -12.60
CA THR A 4 -7.17 -27.34 -12.04
C THR A 4 -6.65 -26.79 -10.70
N ASN A 5 -5.79 -27.52 -9.99
CA ASN A 5 -5.35 -27.16 -8.63
C ASN A 5 -4.12 -26.20 -8.59
N ARG A 6 -3.37 -26.05 -9.68
CA ARG A 6 -2.22 -25.12 -9.73
C ARG A 6 -2.60 -23.66 -10.03
N GLN A 7 -3.78 -23.41 -10.59
CA GLN A 7 -4.23 -22.03 -10.89
C GLN A 7 -4.87 -21.36 -9.67
N ALA A 8 -5.59 -22.10 -8.83
CA ALA A 8 -6.25 -21.56 -7.64
C ALA A 8 -5.28 -21.10 -6.53
N ARG A 9 -4.14 -21.78 -6.32
CA ARG A 9 -3.08 -21.33 -5.40
C ARG A 9 -2.23 -20.17 -5.92
N ARG A 10 -2.35 -19.84 -7.21
CA ARG A 10 -1.44 -18.92 -7.93
C ARG A 10 -1.97 -17.49 -8.06
N GLY A 11 -3.26 -17.27 -7.81
CA GLY A 11 -3.91 -15.95 -7.80
C GLY A 11 -3.77 -15.16 -6.50
N TRP A 12 -3.55 -15.82 -5.35
CA TRP A 12 -3.51 -15.16 -4.03
C TRP A 12 -2.13 -14.63 -3.65
N VAL A 13 -1.06 -15.23 -4.16
CA VAL A 13 0.32 -14.79 -3.93
C VAL A 13 0.57 -13.35 -4.39
N PRO A 14 0.19 -12.90 -5.61
CA PRO A 14 0.38 -11.50 -6.01
C PRO A 14 -0.45 -10.54 -5.15
N LEU A 15 -1.65 -10.98 -4.77
CA LEU A 15 -2.53 -10.27 -3.85
C LEU A 15 -1.85 -10.00 -2.51
N LEU A 16 -1.31 -11.05 -1.88
CA LEU A 16 -0.59 -10.97 -0.63
C LEU A 16 0.68 -10.12 -0.75
N VAL A 17 1.42 -10.27 -1.85
CA VAL A 17 2.67 -9.54 -2.09
C VAL A 17 2.42 -8.02 -2.22
N VAL A 18 1.39 -7.62 -2.97
CA VAL A 18 1.05 -6.19 -3.09
C VAL A 18 0.41 -5.68 -1.80
N PHE A 19 -0.41 -6.49 -1.13
CA PHE A 19 -0.97 -6.13 0.18
C PHE A 19 0.14 -5.89 1.21
N VAL A 20 1.17 -6.74 1.25
CA VAL A 20 2.37 -6.53 2.08
C VAL A 20 3.08 -5.24 1.69
N ALA A 21 3.25 -4.97 0.40
CA ALA A 21 3.87 -3.72 -0.06
C ALA A 21 3.08 -2.46 0.37
N VAL A 22 1.74 -2.53 0.34
CA VAL A 22 0.86 -1.46 0.83
C VAL A 22 0.95 -1.33 2.35
N ALA A 23 0.94 -2.45 3.09
CA ALA A 23 1.10 -2.45 4.54
C ALA A 23 2.46 -1.85 4.97
N LEU A 24 3.54 -2.16 4.26
CA LEU A 24 4.87 -1.54 4.49
C LEU A 24 4.84 -0.02 4.25
N ASN A 25 4.10 0.43 3.24
CA ASN A 25 3.92 1.85 2.94
C ASN A 25 3.10 2.56 4.03
N VAL A 26 2.00 1.96 4.48
CA VAL A 26 1.19 2.48 5.59
C VAL A 26 2.03 2.53 6.88
N ALA A 27 2.76 1.46 7.20
CA ALA A 27 3.64 1.43 8.37
C ALA A 27 4.72 2.52 8.32
N SER A 28 5.30 2.75 7.14
CA SER A 28 6.26 3.84 6.92
C SER A 28 5.64 5.21 7.18
N ALA A 29 4.45 5.45 6.62
CA ALA A 29 3.74 6.72 6.78
C ALA A 29 3.29 6.95 8.23
N VAL A 30 2.78 5.92 8.90
CA VAL A 30 2.39 5.96 10.32
C VAL A 30 3.59 6.23 11.22
N THR A 31 4.74 5.58 10.95
CA THR A 31 5.98 5.81 11.70
C THR A 31 6.39 7.28 11.58
N LEU A 32 6.46 7.79 10.34
CA LEU A 32 6.88 9.16 10.11
C LEU A 32 5.91 10.18 10.73
N LYS A 33 4.61 9.92 10.64
CA LYS A 33 3.59 10.74 11.28
C LYS A 33 3.70 10.75 12.80
N THR A 34 3.86 9.58 13.41
CA THR A 34 4.04 9.46 14.86
C THR A 34 5.28 10.22 15.34
N LEU A 35 6.36 10.21 14.57
CA LEU A 35 7.53 11.03 14.86
C LEU A 35 7.27 12.53 14.66
N ALA A 36 6.49 12.92 13.66
CA ALA A 36 6.17 14.32 13.40
C ALA A 36 5.30 14.96 14.50
N ASP A 37 4.46 14.15 15.16
CA ASP A 37 3.60 14.61 16.27
C ASP A 37 4.37 14.73 17.60
N LEU A 38 5.61 14.24 17.69
CA LEU A 38 6.45 14.41 18.87
C LEU A 38 7.09 15.81 18.90
N GLU A 39 6.75 16.60 19.92
CA GLU A 39 7.26 17.97 20.11
C GLU A 39 8.79 18.07 20.23
N ARG A 40 9.44 16.99 20.70
CA ARG A 40 10.90 16.85 20.74
C ARG A 40 11.33 15.47 20.29
N VAL A 41 11.92 15.41 19.10
CA VAL A 41 12.55 14.19 18.57
C VAL A 41 14.05 14.29 18.75
N SER A 42 14.67 13.29 19.38
CA SER A 42 16.14 13.25 19.45
C SER A 42 16.72 12.95 18.07
N LEU A 43 17.87 13.56 17.75
CA LEU A 43 18.50 13.41 16.43
C LEU A 43 18.80 11.93 16.09
N TRP A 44 19.14 11.13 17.11
CA TRP A 44 19.34 9.68 16.96
C TRP A 44 18.04 8.92 16.64
N LEU A 45 16.92 9.29 17.27
CA LEU A 45 15.61 8.72 16.97
C LEU A 45 15.16 9.08 15.56
N LEU A 46 15.40 10.32 15.13
CA LEU A 46 15.12 10.76 13.76
C LEU A 46 15.92 9.96 12.73
N VAL A 47 17.24 9.85 12.92
CA VAL A 47 18.12 9.07 12.04
C VAL A 47 17.71 7.60 12.01
N GLY A 48 17.42 7.01 13.17
CA GLY A 48 16.94 5.64 13.28
C GLY A 48 15.61 5.41 12.55
N ALA A 49 14.65 6.33 12.71
CA ALA A 49 13.35 6.26 12.03
C ALA A 49 13.47 6.41 10.51
N VAL A 50 14.30 7.36 10.05
CA VAL A 50 14.57 7.54 8.61
C VAL A 50 15.23 6.30 8.03
N ALA A 51 16.23 5.74 8.71
CA ALA A 51 16.90 4.51 8.28
C ALA A 51 15.91 3.32 8.24
N PHE A 52 15.03 3.21 9.23
CA PHE A 52 14.00 2.18 9.27
C PHE A 52 13.00 2.33 8.11
N VAL A 53 12.47 3.54 7.89
CA VAL A 53 11.56 3.84 6.77
C VAL A 53 12.25 3.60 5.42
N ALA A 54 13.52 3.95 5.28
CA ALA A 54 14.30 3.63 4.08
C ALA A 54 14.42 2.11 3.88
N GLY A 55 14.69 1.35 4.94
CA GLY A 55 14.71 -0.12 4.91
C GLY A 55 13.37 -0.73 4.49
N LEU A 56 12.25 -0.25 5.04
CA LEU A 56 10.91 -0.68 4.64
C LEU A 56 10.63 -0.40 3.15
N ASN A 57 11.09 0.76 2.64
CA ASN A 57 10.96 1.11 1.23
C ASN A 57 11.85 0.28 0.31
N CYS A 58 13.07 -0.04 0.73
CA CYS A 58 13.93 -0.98 0.00
C CYS A 58 13.30 -2.37 -0.06
N LEU A 59 12.76 -2.88 1.06
CA LEU A 59 12.06 -4.16 1.09
C LEU A 59 10.83 -4.13 0.17
N ARG A 60 10.06 -3.04 0.20
CA ARG A 60 8.93 -2.81 -0.72
C ARG A 60 9.39 -2.87 -2.18
N PHE A 61 10.51 -2.24 -2.52
CA PHE A 61 11.03 -2.25 -3.89
C PHE A 61 11.42 -3.65 -4.35
N LEU A 62 12.08 -4.43 -3.48
CA LEU A 62 12.42 -5.83 -3.77
C LEU A 62 11.16 -6.70 -3.96
N VAL A 63 10.20 -6.56 -3.05
CA VAL A 63 8.90 -7.27 -3.09
C VAL A 63 8.15 -6.91 -4.38
N TRP A 64 8.15 -5.64 -4.76
CA TRP A 64 7.50 -5.15 -5.98
C TRP A 64 8.19 -5.63 -7.26
N GLY A 65 9.53 -5.64 -7.28
CA GLY A 65 10.31 -6.18 -8.40
C GLY A 65 10.10 -7.68 -8.61
N VAL A 66 10.04 -8.45 -7.52
CA VAL A 66 9.70 -9.89 -7.58
C VAL A 66 8.26 -10.11 -8.05
N ALA A 67 7.32 -9.26 -7.61
CA ALA A 67 5.93 -9.32 -8.04
C ALA A 67 5.78 -9.08 -9.54
N HIS A 68 6.39 -8.01 -10.07
CA HIS A 68 6.28 -7.63 -11.48
C HIS A 68 6.96 -8.60 -12.43
N LYS A 69 8.00 -9.31 -11.98
CA LYS A 69 8.63 -10.37 -12.78
C LYS A 69 7.70 -11.58 -13.00
N LYS A 70 6.72 -11.80 -12.12
CA LYS A 70 5.81 -12.97 -12.16
C LYS A 70 4.37 -12.65 -12.53
N TYR A 71 3.91 -11.40 -12.44
CA TYR A 71 2.51 -11.04 -12.55
C TYR A 71 2.27 -9.76 -13.37
N PRO A 72 1.17 -9.69 -14.15
CA PRO A 72 0.86 -8.52 -14.95
C PRO A 72 0.53 -7.29 -14.08
N LEU A 73 1.00 -6.13 -14.53
CA LEU A 73 0.76 -4.82 -13.91
C LEU A 73 -0.72 -4.54 -13.61
N SER A 74 -1.60 -5.07 -14.46
CA SER A 74 -3.05 -4.88 -14.38
C SER A 74 -3.70 -5.37 -13.08
N LEU A 75 -3.10 -6.37 -12.40
CA LEU A 75 -3.58 -6.87 -11.10
C LEU A 75 -2.91 -6.19 -9.91
N SER A 76 -1.68 -5.71 -10.09
CA SER A 76 -0.90 -5.09 -9.03
C SER A 76 -1.33 -3.65 -8.74
N TYR A 77 -1.83 -2.97 -9.78
CA TYR A 77 -2.25 -1.57 -9.70
C TYR A 77 -3.48 -1.36 -8.79
N PRO A 78 -4.54 -2.20 -8.88
CA PRO A 78 -5.70 -2.07 -8.03
C PRO A 78 -5.49 -2.27 -6.55
N LEU A 79 -4.55 -3.13 -6.21
CA LEU A 79 -4.19 -3.36 -4.82
C LEU A 79 -3.32 -2.24 -4.28
N SER A 80 -2.41 -1.71 -5.11
CA SER A 80 -1.55 -0.59 -4.71
C SER A 80 -2.36 0.67 -4.41
N SER A 81 -3.46 0.91 -5.14
CA SER A 81 -4.35 2.05 -4.89
C SER A 81 -5.12 1.95 -3.57
N MET A 82 -5.24 0.76 -2.96
CA MET A 82 -5.83 0.63 -1.61
C MET A 82 -5.05 1.39 -0.54
N PHE A 83 -3.81 1.78 -0.82
CA PHE A 83 -3.07 2.72 0.02
C PHE A 83 -3.87 4.01 0.31
N PHE A 84 -4.57 4.57 -0.69
CA PHE A 84 -5.32 5.83 -0.53
C PHE A 84 -6.48 5.73 0.48
N PRO A 85 -7.43 4.77 0.35
CA PRO A 85 -8.49 4.62 1.34
C PRO A 85 -7.96 4.16 2.72
N LEU A 86 -6.91 3.35 2.76
CA LEU A 86 -6.28 2.96 4.04
C LEU A 86 -5.67 4.17 4.75
N MET A 87 -4.95 5.04 4.04
CA MET A 87 -4.40 6.26 4.61
C MET A 87 -5.49 7.24 5.06
N LEU A 88 -6.60 7.33 4.33
CA LEU A 88 -7.76 8.12 4.75
C LEU A 88 -8.34 7.59 6.08
N GLY A 89 -8.44 6.26 6.23
CA GLY A 89 -8.84 5.62 7.48
C GLY A 89 -7.85 5.87 8.62
N VAL A 90 -6.54 5.80 8.36
CA VAL A 90 -5.50 6.16 9.34
C VAL A 90 -5.63 7.61 9.77
N SER A 91 -5.86 8.53 8.82
CA SER A 91 -6.09 9.96 9.09
C SER A 91 -7.28 10.16 10.03
N TYR A 92 -8.38 9.42 9.82
CA TYR A 92 -9.55 9.45 10.70
C TYR A 92 -9.23 8.93 12.12
N LEU A 93 -8.46 7.83 12.24
CA LEU A 93 -8.06 7.27 13.55
C LEU A 93 -7.15 8.20 14.35
N TYR A 94 -6.28 8.95 13.67
CA TYR A 94 -5.41 9.95 14.30
C TYR A 94 -6.15 11.26 14.63
N GLY A 95 -7.42 11.39 14.27
CA GLY A 95 -8.21 12.60 14.52
C GLY A 95 -7.84 13.79 13.64
N ASP A 96 -7.12 13.57 12.54
CA ASP A 96 -6.79 14.64 11.60
C ASP A 96 -8.05 15.19 10.93
N PRO A 97 -8.08 16.49 10.57
CA PRO A 97 -9.18 17.06 9.82
C PRO A 97 -9.22 16.47 8.40
N VAL A 98 -10.08 15.46 8.21
CA VAL A 98 -10.36 14.87 6.91
C VAL A 98 -11.24 15.84 6.11
N ARG A 99 -10.68 16.41 5.04
CA ARG A 99 -11.41 17.35 4.17
C ARG A 99 -12.29 16.60 3.17
N LEU A 100 -13.41 17.21 2.80
CA LEU A 100 -14.32 16.66 1.77
C LEU A 100 -13.61 16.40 0.44
N THR A 101 -12.60 17.22 0.11
CA THR A 101 -11.76 17.06 -1.09
C THR A 101 -10.88 15.80 -1.03
N GLN A 102 -10.41 15.40 0.16
CA GLN A 102 -9.63 14.17 0.34
C GLN A 102 -10.53 12.95 0.16
N VAL A 103 -11.73 12.98 0.74
CA VAL A 103 -12.73 11.90 0.56
C VAL A 103 -13.11 11.75 -0.90
N ALA A 104 -13.43 12.86 -1.58
CA ALA A 104 -13.77 12.85 -3.00
C ALA A 104 -12.61 12.36 -3.88
N GLY A 105 -11.38 12.82 -3.61
CA GLY A 105 -10.18 12.39 -4.32
C GLY A 105 -9.88 10.90 -4.13
N THR A 106 -9.92 10.41 -2.89
CA THR A 106 -9.76 8.99 -2.58
C THR A 106 -10.85 8.15 -3.23
N GLY A 107 -12.10 8.60 -3.21
CA GLY A 107 -13.21 7.94 -3.88
C GLY A 107 -12.99 7.85 -5.40
N LEU A 108 -12.60 8.95 -6.04
CA LEU A 108 -12.33 9.00 -7.48
C LEU A 108 -11.20 8.04 -7.89
N ILE A 109 -10.09 8.04 -7.16
CA ILE A 109 -8.96 7.14 -7.41
C ILE A 109 -9.39 5.68 -7.23
N THR A 110 -10.10 5.37 -6.13
CA THR A 110 -10.55 4.01 -5.82
C THR A 110 -11.53 3.49 -6.88
N LEU A 111 -12.49 4.33 -7.29
CA LEU A 111 -13.46 3.99 -8.34
C LEU A 111 -12.81 3.80 -9.71
N GLY A 112 -11.91 4.70 -10.12
CA GLY A 112 -11.21 4.59 -11.40
C GLY A 112 -10.37 3.32 -11.49
N VAL A 113 -9.78 2.93 -10.37
CA VAL A 113 -8.96 1.72 -10.29
C VAL A 113 -9.82 0.45 -10.19
N LEU A 114 -10.96 0.50 -9.48
CA LEU A 114 -11.95 -0.58 -9.48
C LEU A 114 -12.50 -0.82 -10.90
N TRP A 115 -12.79 0.25 -11.64
CA TRP A 115 -13.20 0.17 -13.04
C TRP A 115 -12.16 -0.52 -13.92
N MET A 116 -10.88 -0.15 -13.76
CA MET A 116 -9.77 -0.79 -14.47
C MET A 116 -9.66 -2.28 -14.11
N ALA A 117 -9.82 -2.64 -12.83
CA ALA A 117 -9.80 -4.04 -12.38
C ALA A 117 -10.93 -4.87 -12.99
N LEU A 118 -12.14 -4.31 -13.09
CA LEU A 118 -13.30 -4.98 -13.68
C LEU A 118 -13.13 -5.19 -15.20
N ARG A 119 -12.54 -4.22 -15.90
CA ARG A 119 -12.26 -4.30 -17.35
C ARG A 119 -11.20 -5.33 -17.72
N VAL A 120 -10.25 -5.61 -16.83
CA VAL A 120 -9.19 -6.61 -17.06
C VAL A 120 -9.72 -8.05 -17.04
N LYS A 121 -10.89 -8.29 -16.44
CA LYS A 121 -11.49 -9.62 -16.31
C LYS A 121 -12.51 -9.95 -17.43
N SER A 122 -12.79 -9.01 -18.34
CA SER A 122 -13.74 -9.17 -19.47
C SER A 122 -13.02 -9.23 -20.81
#